data_AF-A0A7L2TF46-F1
#
_entry.id   AF-A0A7L2TF46-F1
#
_cell.length_a   1.000
_cell.length_b   1.000
_cell.length_c   1.000
_cell.angle_alpha   90.00
_cell.angle_beta   90.00
_cell.angle_gamma   90.00
#
_symmetry.space_group_name_H-M   'P 1'
#
loop_
_entity.id
_entity.type
_entity.pdbx_description
1 polymer ?
#
loop_
_entity_poly.entity_id
_entity_poly.type
_entity_poly.pdbx_seq_one_letter_code
_entity_poly.pdbx_strand_id
1 'polypeptide(L)' 'PAVPVPGHEAVGVVSLAQLFEVAVAKQRDPAVATRGTPLPALVGSLVGSARSLGLHVVPR' A
#
# COMPACT_ATOMS: atom_id res chain seq x y z
N PRO A 1 24.32 15.85 -3.20
CA PRO A 1 23.61 14.54 -3.19
C PRO A 1 22.34 14.61 -4.06
N ALA A 2 22.12 13.61 -4.93
CA ALA A 2 20.90 13.51 -5.72
C ALA A 2 19.72 13.19 -4.79
N VAL A 3 18.59 13.87 -4.97
CA VAL A 3 17.35 13.60 -4.23
C VAL A 3 16.71 12.35 -4.87
N PRO A 4 16.44 11.28 -4.12
CA PRO A 4 15.79 10.10 -4.69
C PRO A 4 14.38 10.47 -5.17
N VAL A 5 14.05 10.10 -6.41
CA VAL A 5 12.76 10.40 -7.03
C VAL A 5 11.83 9.20 -6.83
N PRO A 6 10.71 9.34 -6.09
CA PRO A 6 9.76 8.25 -5.89
C PRO A 6 9.27 7.68 -7.23
N GLY A 7 9.14 6.35 -7.30
CA GLY A 7 8.69 5.65 -8.50
C GLY A 7 9.74 5.46 -9.61
N HIS A 8 10.93 6.06 -9.49
CA HIS A 8 12.03 5.88 -10.45
C HIS A 8 13.12 4.96 -9.90
N GLU A 9 13.28 4.93 -8.58
CA GLU A 9 14.21 4.03 -7.89
C GLU A 9 13.43 3.20 -6.86
N ALA A 10 13.70 1.90 -6.82
CA ALA A 10 13.07 1.03 -5.84
C ALA A 10 13.67 1.31 -4.45
N VAL A 11 12.90 1.94 -3.57
CA VAL A 11 13.35 2.30 -2.21
C VAL A 11 13.16 1.17 -1.20
N GLY A 12 12.41 0.12 -1.57
CA GLY A 12 12.17 -1.03 -0.72
C GLY A 12 11.24 -2.08 -1.36
N VAL A 13 11.05 -3.18 -0.65
CA VAL A 13 10.18 -4.29 -1.04
C VAL A 13 9.10 -4.49 0.03
N VAL A 14 7.88 -4.79 -0.40
CA VAL A 14 6.76 -5.12 0.48
C VAL A 14 5.98 -6.30 -0.11
N SER A 15 5.53 -7.22 0.73
CA SER A 15 4.72 -8.35 0.28
C SER A 15 3.23 -8.04 0.26
N LEU A 16 2.47 -8.78 -0.54
CA LEU A 16 1.00 -8.74 -0.49
C LEU A 16 0.45 -9.06 0.90
N ALA A 17 1.11 -9.92 1.67
CA ALA A 17 0.71 -10.25 3.03
C ALA A 17 0.82 -9.01 3.95
N GLN A 18 1.93 -8.27 3.86
CA GLN A 18 2.11 -7.03 4.62
C GLN A 18 1.07 -5.97 4.22
N LEU A 19 0.77 -5.83 2.92
CA LEU A 19 -0.28 -4.90 2.47
C LEU A 19 -1.67 -5.32 2.94
N PHE A 20 -1.95 -6.62 3.05
CA PHE A 20 -3.18 -7.13 3.61
C PHE A 20 -3.32 -6.80 5.10
N GLU A 21 -2.26 -6.99 5.89
CA GLU A 21 -2.24 -6.60 7.31
C GLU A 21 -2.50 -5.10 7.50
N VAL A 22 -1.86 -4.27 6.66
CA VAL A 22 -2.12 -2.82 6.64
C VAL A 22 -3.57 -2.54 6.26
N ALA A 23 -4.15 -3.23 5.28
CA ALA A 23 -5.54 -3.06 4.88
C ALA A 23 -6.51 -3.42 6.02
N VAL A 24 -6.26 -4.52 6.74
CA VAL A 24 -7.06 -4.93 7.91
C VAL A 24 -6.97 -3.89 9.03
N ALA A 25 -5.79 -3.35 9.29
CA ALA A 25 -5.63 -2.25 10.26
C ALA A 25 -6.38 -0.99 9.78
N LYS A 26 -6.28 -0.66 8.49
CA LYS A 26 -6.89 0.52 7.88
C LYS A 26 -8.42 0.44 7.80
N GLN A 27 -9.01 -0.75 7.76
CA GLN A 27 -10.48 -0.92 7.87
C GLN A 27 -11.07 -0.40 9.18
N ARG A 28 -10.26 -0.29 10.24
CA ARG A 28 -10.68 0.24 11.54
C ARG A 28 -10.70 1.78 11.57
N ASP A 29 -10.14 2.43 10.56
CA ASP A 29 -10.19 3.88 10.40
C ASP A 29 -11.65 4.33 10.17
N PRO A 30 -12.20 5.25 10.98
CA PRO A 30 -13.59 5.69 10.85
C PRO A 30 -13.94 6.21 9.45
N ALA A 31 -13.02 6.89 8.76
CA ALA A 31 -13.25 7.40 7.41
C ALA A 31 -13.33 6.29 6.34
N VAL A 32 -12.71 5.15 6.62
CA VAL A 32 -12.75 3.96 5.75
C VAL A 32 -13.94 3.08 6.09
N ALA A 33 -14.20 2.87 7.38
CA ALA A 33 -15.33 2.09 7.88
C ALA A 33 -16.67 2.68 7.44
N THR A 34 -16.83 4.01 7.53
CA THR A 34 -18.05 4.71 7.09
C THR A 34 -18.31 4.58 5.58
N ARG A 35 -17.27 4.43 4.76
CA ARG A 35 -17.41 4.19 3.31
C ARG A 35 -17.77 2.74 2.98
N GLY A 36 -17.62 1.80 3.91
CA GLY A 36 -17.88 0.38 3.67
C GLY A 36 -16.97 -0.24 2.60
N THR A 37 -15.75 0.30 2.42
CA THR A 37 -14.83 -0.18 1.38
C THR A 37 -14.44 -1.65 1.64
N PRO A 38 -14.64 -2.58 0.68
CA PRO A 38 -14.29 -3.97 0.87
C PRO A 38 -12.76 -4.15 0.91
N LEU A 39 -12.30 -5.14 1.66
CA LEU A 39 -10.87 -5.39 1.92
C LEU A 39 -10.03 -5.53 0.62
N PRO A 40 -10.47 -6.25 -0.43
CA PRO A 40 -9.72 -6.32 -1.69
C PRO A 40 -9.53 -4.96 -2.38
N ALA A 41 -10.52 -4.08 -2.30
CA ALA A 41 -10.43 -2.74 -2.86
C ALA A 41 -9.40 -1.88 -2.09
N LEU A 42 -9.39 -2.00 -0.76
CA LEU A 42 -8.36 -1.37 0.09
C LEU A 42 -6.95 -1.86 -0.23
N VAL A 43 -6.76 -3.18 -0.37
CA VAL A 43 -5.47 -3.75 -0.78
C VAL A 43 -5.04 -3.21 -2.15
N GLY A 44 -5.97 -3.14 -3.12
CA GLY A 44 -5.69 -2.55 -4.44
C GLY A 44 -5.25 -1.08 -4.36
N SER A 45 -5.92 -0.27 -3.53
CA SER A 45 -5.50 1.12 -3.28
C SER A 45 -4.11 1.20 -2.65
N LEU A 46 -3.80 0.34 -1.67
CA LEU A 46 -2.50 0.29 -1.01
C LEU A 46 -1.37 -0.17 -1.96
N VAL A 47 -1.65 -1.08 -2.90
CA VAL A 47 -0.71 -1.45 -3.97
C VAL A 47 -0.37 -0.22 -4.82
N GLY A 48 -1.38 0.57 -5.18
CA GLY A 48 -1.18 1.84 -5.88
C GLY A 48 -0.30 2.81 -5.10
N SER A 49 -0.60 3.01 -3.81
CA SER A 49 0.20 3.87 -2.92
C SER A 49 1.64 3.37 -2.78
N ALA A 50 1.85 2.07 -2.62
CA ALA A 50 3.19 1.48 -2.50
C ALA A 50 4.03 1.75 -3.76
N ARG A 51 3.44 1.58 -4.95
CA ARG A 51 4.13 1.87 -6.22
C ARG A 51 4.50 3.35 -6.35
N SER A 52 3.60 4.26 -5.98
CA SER A 52 3.89 5.71 -6.00
C SER A 52 5.00 6.12 -5.04
N LEU A 53 5.18 5.36 -3.95
CA LEU A 53 6.28 5.54 -2.99
C LEU A 53 7.60 4.93 -3.48
N GLY A 54 7.62 4.19 -4.59
CA GLY A 54 8.79 3.46 -5.08
C GLY A 54 8.99 2.10 -4.41
N LEU A 55 7.97 1.51 -3.79
CA LEU A 55 8.02 0.17 -3.24
C LEU A 55 7.70 -0.89 -4.31
N HIS A 56 8.51 -1.94 -4.35
CA HIS A 56 8.22 -3.11 -5.15
C HIS A 56 7.29 -4.05 -4.39
N VAL A 57 6.09 -4.28 -4.93
CA VAL A 57 5.12 -5.21 -4.35
C VAL A 57 5.38 -6.63 -4.86
N VAL A 58 5.68 -7.56 -3.96
CA VAL A 58 5.95 -8.97 -4.30
C VAL A 58 4.85 -9.90 -3.79
N PRO A 59 4.63 -11.07 -4.41
CA PRO A 59 3.60 -12.02 -3.98
C PRO A 59 3.83 -12.59 -2.56
N ARG A 60 5.10 -12.75 -2.15
CA ARG A 60 5.53 -13.25 -0.84
C ARG A 60 6.72 -12.46 -0.33
#